data_AF-A0A412AWQ7-F1
#
_entry.id   AF-A0A412AWQ7-F1
#
_cell.length_a   1.000
_cell.length_b   1.000
_cell.length_c   1.000
_cell.angle_alpha   90.00
_cell.angle_beta   90.00
_cell.angle_gamma   90.00
#
_symmetry.space_group_name_H-M   'P 1'
#
loop_
_entity.id
_entity.type
_entity.pdbx_description
1 polymer ?
#
loop_
_entity_poly.entity_id
_entity_poly.type
_entity_poly.pdbx_seq_one_letter_code
_entity_poly.pdbx_strand_id
1 'polypeptide(L)'
;MKARIPNSAKLTKKQIQAAKSYSRQVVKADQERLLRQYFKLMCYVLNRNFGFGSKRCLAVINGISRLSAEHDQDEIFWEHLDRVIVDEMKLDFKRD
;
A
#
# COMPACT_ATOMS: atom_id res chain seq x y z
N MET A 1 19.44 24.32 41.05
CA MET A 1 20.34 23.35 40.37
C MET A 1 19.73 22.98 39.04
N LYS A 2 20.42 23.24 37.91
CA LYS A 2 19.98 22.76 36.58
C LYS A 2 20.53 21.35 36.39
N ALA A 3 19.65 20.34 36.27
CA ALA A 3 20.05 18.96 36.07
C ALA A 3 20.86 18.81 34.76
N ARG A 4 22.04 18.17 34.86
CA ARG A 4 22.92 17.89 33.72
C ARG A 4 22.35 16.70 32.94
N ILE A 5 21.76 16.96 31.77
CA ILE A 5 21.27 15.91 30.87
C ILE A 5 22.50 15.25 30.19
N PRO A 6 22.65 13.91 30.21
CA PRO A 6 23.77 13.22 29.57
C PRO A 6 23.84 13.49 28.05
N ASN A 7 25.05 13.63 27.52
CA ASN A 7 25.33 13.88 26.10
C ASN A 7 24.96 12.71 25.17
N SER A 8 24.53 11.56 25.72
CA SER A 8 24.14 10.35 25.01
C SER A 8 22.74 10.41 24.37
N ALA A 9 21.98 11.49 24.58
CA ALA A 9 20.57 11.56 24.20
C ALA A 9 20.25 12.51 23.02
N LYS A 10 21.24 13.07 22.33
CA LYS A 10 20.99 14.00 21.22
C LYS A 10 21.48 13.42 19.90
N LEU A 11 20.69 12.50 19.33
CA LEU A 11 20.81 12.17 17.91
C LEU A 11 20.77 13.47 17.09
N THR A 12 21.77 13.67 16.24
CA THR A 12 21.83 14.85 15.39
C THR A 12 20.68 14.82 14.38
N LYS A 13 20.22 16.00 13.94
CA LYS A 13 19.16 16.11 12.91
C LYS A 13 19.46 15.26 11.67
N LYS A 14 20.74 15.14 11.28
CA LYS A 14 21.20 14.28 10.17
C LYS A 14 21.02 12.79 10.46
N GLN A 15 21.34 12.32 11.67
CA GLN A 15 21.13 10.92 12.06
C GLN A 15 19.65 10.55 12.14
N ILE A 16 18.81 11.45 12.67
CA ILE A 16 17.35 11.27 12.68
C ILE A 16 16.82 11.21 11.24
N GLN A 17 17.31 12.08 10.35
CA GLN A 17 16.90 12.08 8.95
C GLN A 17 17.33 10.81 8.22
N ALA A 18 18.56 10.33 8.45
CA ALA A 18 19.07 9.09 7.88
C ALA A 18 18.30 7.86 8.38
N ALA A 19 17.98 7.80 9.68
CA ALA A 19 17.16 6.74 10.25
C ALA A 19 15.73 6.76 9.66
N LYS A 20 15.14 7.95 9.49
CA LYS A 20 13.82 8.11 8.85
C LYS A 20 13.84 7.69 7.38
N SER A 21 14.86 8.08 6.61
CA SER A 21 14.98 7.70 5.20
C SER A 21 15.20 6.20 5.04
N TYR A 22 16.06 5.60 5.87
CA TYR A 22 16.29 4.16 5.88
C TYR A 22 15.02 3.39 6.26
N SER A 23 14.34 3.81 7.33
CA SER A 23 13.06 3.21 7.75
C SER A 23 12.00 3.30 6.63
N ARG A 24 11.87 4.45 5.96
CA ARG A 24 10.95 4.58 4.81
C ARG A 24 11.31 3.65 3.65
N GLN A 25 12.60 3.49 3.34
CA GLN A 25 13.04 2.58 2.27
C GLN A 25 12.72 1.12 2.59
N VAL A 26 12.98 0.69 3.82
CA VAL A 26 12.67 -0.68 4.27
C VAL A 26 11.17 -0.93 4.22
N VAL A 27 10.36 -0.02 4.76
CA VAL A 27 8.89 -0.13 4.73
C VAL A 27 8.38 -0.18 3.30
N LYS A 28 8.88 0.68 2.40
CA LYS A 28 8.48 0.69 1.00
C LYS A 28 8.82 -0.63 0.30
N ALA A 29 10.02 -1.16 0.51
CA ALA A 29 10.44 -2.43 -0.06
C ALA A 29 9.58 -3.61 0.43
N ASP A 30 9.22 -3.60 1.72
CA ASP A 30 8.32 -4.61 2.28
C ASP A 30 6.89 -4.48 1.72
N GLN A 31 6.37 -3.27 1.57
CA GLN A 31 5.07 -3.02 0.93
C GLN A 31 5.05 -3.51 -0.53
N GLU A 32 6.08 -3.18 -1.31
CA GLU A 32 6.20 -3.65 -2.70
C GLU A 32 6.28 -5.17 -2.80
N ARG A 33 6.98 -5.82 -1.85
CA ARG A 33 7.05 -7.29 -1.77
C ARG A 33 5.69 -7.90 -1.47
N LEU A 34 4.98 -7.38 -0.47
CA LEU A 34 3.65 -7.88 -0.09
C LEU A 34 2.65 -7.68 -1.23
N LEU A 35 2.60 -6.50 -1.84
CA LEU A 35 1.71 -6.21 -2.96
C LEU A 35 1.96 -7.18 -4.13
N ARG A 36 3.23 -7.45 -4.46
CA ARG A 36 3.60 -8.41 -5.50
C ARG A 36 3.13 -9.83 -5.19
N GLN A 37 3.20 -10.25 -3.93
CA GLN A 37 2.70 -11.57 -3.52
C GLN A 37 1.18 -11.65 -3.67
N TYR A 38 0.44 -10.62 -3.23
CA TYR A 38 -1.01 -10.57 -3.39
C TYR A 38 -1.46 -10.54 -4.85
N PHE A 39 -0.78 -9.80 -5.73
CA PHE A 39 -1.11 -9.84 -7.17
C PHE A 39 -0.89 -11.22 -7.79
N LYS A 40 0.16 -11.95 -7.39
CA LYS A 40 0.36 -13.34 -7.85
C LYS A 40 -0.77 -14.25 -7.39
N LEU A 41 -1.17 -14.15 -6.12
CA LEU A 41 -2.27 -14.94 -5.55
C LEU A 41 -3.60 -14.60 -6.24
N MET A 42 -3.89 -13.32 -6.45
CA MET A 42 -5.06 -12.86 -7.17
C MET A 42 -5.10 -13.44 -8.59
N CYS A 43 -4.00 -13.32 -9.36
CA CYS A 43 -3.94 -13.90 -10.71
C CYS A 43 -4.11 -15.43 -10.70
N TYR A 44 -3.57 -16.12 -9.69
CA TYR A 44 -3.76 -17.56 -9.54
C TYR A 44 -5.24 -17.91 -9.29
N VAL A 45 -5.90 -17.24 -8.35
CA VAL A 45 -7.33 -17.43 -8.06
C VAL A 45 -8.19 -17.07 -9.28
N LEU A 46 -7.92 -15.96 -9.94
CA LEU A 46 -8.61 -15.55 -11.18
C LEU A 46 -8.46 -16.60 -12.29
N ASN A 47 -7.27 -17.19 -12.44
CA ASN A 47 -7.05 -18.25 -13.41
C ASN A 47 -7.83 -19.52 -13.05
N ARG A 48 -7.74 -19.99 -11.81
CA ARG A 48 -8.30 -21.28 -11.40
C ARG A 48 -9.82 -21.26 -11.26
N ASN A 49 -10.38 -20.18 -10.74
CA ASN A 49 -11.81 -20.12 -10.41
C ASN A 49 -12.63 -19.46 -11.52
N PHE A 50 -12.02 -18.59 -12.34
CA PHE A 50 -12.73 -17.79 -13.35
C PHE A 50 -12.15 -17.93 -14.76
N GLY A 51 -11.14 -18.78 -14.96
CA GLY A 51 -10.57 -19.08 -16.28
C GLY A 51 -9.77 -17.92 -16.90
N PHE A 52 -9.30 -16.96 -16.11
CA PHE A 52 -8.53 -15.84 -16.63
C PHE A 52 -7.19 -16.34 -17.20
N GLY A 53 -6.96 -16.10 -18.49
CA GLY A 53 -5.65 -16.28 -19.12
C GLY A 53 -4.70 -15.11 -18.82
N SER A 54 -3.43 -15.26 -19.21
CA SER A 54 -2.36 -14.28 -18.95
C SER A 54 -2.71 -12.85 -19.36
N LYS A 55 -3.31 -12.66 -20.55
CA LYS A 55 -3.73 -11.33 -21.04
C LYS A 55 -4.79 -10.67 -20.14
N ARG A 56 -5.75 -11.44 -19.63
CA ARG A 56 -6.81 -10.90 -18.75
C ARG A 56 -6.25 -10.56 -17.38
N CYS A 57 -5.38 -11.42 -16.83
CA CYS A 57 -4.67 -11.12 -15.58
C CYS A 57 -3.81 -9.86 -15.69
N LEU A 58 -3.08 -9.69 -16.80
CA LEU A 58 -2.29 -8.49 -17.04
C LEU A 58 -3.16 -7.24 -17.17
N ALA A 59 -4.33 -7.32 -17.82
CA ALA A 59 -5.28 -6.22 -17.90
C ALA A 59 -5.78 -5.77 -16.51
N VAL A 60 -6.05 -6.72 -15.60
CA VAL A 60 -6.41 -6.41 -14.21
C VAL A 60 -5.28 -5.68 -13.49
N ILE A 61 -4.04 -6.20 -13.57
CA ILE A 61 -2.86 -5.56 -12.94
C ILE A 61 -2.66 -4.14 -13.46
N ASN A 62 -2.75 -3.95 -14.78
CA ASN A 62 -2.61 -2.63 -15.40
C ASN A 62 -3.75 -1.69 -14.98
N GLY A 63 -4.98 -2.20 -14.86
CA GLY A 63 -6.13 -1.42 -14.38
C GLY A 63 -5.93 -0.92 -12.96
N ILE A 64 -5.50 -1.79 -12.04
CA ILE A 64 -5.16 -1.41 -10.66
C ILE A 64 -4.04 -0.38 -10.64
N SER A 65 -2.97 -0.60 -11.42
CA SER A 65 -1.82 0.29 -11.45
C SER A 65 -2.19 1.69 -11.98
N ARG A 66 -3.08 1.75 -12.98
CA ARG A 66 -3.59 3.01 -13.52
C ARG A 66 -4.46 3.74 -12.50
N LEU A 67 -5.46 3.08 -11.93
CA LEU A 67 -6.37 3.69 -10.95
C LEU A 67 -5.62 4.21 -9.72
N SER A 68 -4.65 3.44 -9.22
CA SER A 68 -3.80 3.86 -8.10
C SER A 68 -2.96 5.09 -8.43
N ALA A 69 -2.49 5.25 -9.68
CA ALA A 69 -1.70 6.42 -10.07
C ALA A 69 -2.57 7.66 -10.34
N GLU A 70 -3.79 7.46 -10.86
CA GLU A 70 -4.74 8.54 -11.19
C GLU A 70 -5.41 9.12 -9.95
N HIS A 71 -5.70 8.30 -8.94
CA HIS A 71 -6.54 8.66 -7.79
C HIS A 71 -5.81 8.59 -6.44
N ASP A 72 -4.48 8.65 -6.42
CA ASP A 72 -3.67 8.47 -5.20
C ASP A 72 -4.10 9.36 -4.02
N GLN A 73 -4.63 10.56 -4.30
CA GLN A 73 -5.10 11.53 -3.29
C GLN A 73 -6.56 11.98 -3.53
N ASP A 74 -7.33 11.23 -4.33
CA ASP A 74 -8.71 11.61 -4.69
C ASP A 74 -9.72 11.00 -3.71
N GLU A 75 -10.03 11.73 -2.64
CA GLU A 75 -10.96 11.30 -1.59
C GLU A 75 -12.34 10.89 -2.12
N ILE A 76 -12.85 11.59 -3.15
CA ILE A 76 -14.18 11.30 -3.74
C ILE A 76 -14.15 9.95 -4.43
N PHE A 77 -13.07 9.63 -5.15
CA PHE A 77 -12.89 8.32 -5.77
C PHE A 77 -12.87 7.20 -4.72
N TRP A 78 -12.14 7.39 -3.61
CA TRP A 78 -12.04 6.38 -2.55
C TRP A 78 -13.38 6.17 -1.83
N GLU A 79 -14.13 7.25 -1.54
CA GLU A 79 -15.48 7.12 -0.98
C GLU A 79 -16.42 6.37 -1.93
N HIS A 80 -16.32 6.64 -3.23
CA HIS A 80 -17.09 5.92 -4.24
C HIS A 80 -16.71 4.45 -4.31
N LEU A 81 -15.41 4.13 -4.27
CA LEU A 81 -14.92 2.74 -4.25
C LEU A 81 -15.47 2.00 -3.03
N ASP A 82 -15.41 2.60 -1.84
CA ASP A 82 -15.94 2.02 -0.62
C ASP A 82 -17.45 1.77 -0.69
N ARG A 83 -18.21 2.69 -1.29
CA ARG A 83 -19.64 2.49 -1.54
C ARG A 83 -19.88 1.26 -2.42
N VAL A 84 -19.15 1.11 -3.52
CA VAL A 84 -19.31 -0.05 -4.42
C VAL A 84 -18.91 -1.34 -3.70
N ILE A 85 -17.76 -1.37 -3.04
CA ILE A 85 -17.21 -2.59 -2.41
C ILE A 85 -18.02 -3.01 -1.17
N VAL A 86 -18.31 -2.07 -0.28
CA VAL A 86 -18.96 -2.35 1.01
C VAL A 86 -20.47 -2.32 0.89
N ASP A 87 -21.06 -1.30 0.25
CA ASP A 87 -22.51 -1.14 0.22
C ASP A 87 -23.17 -1.94 -0.89
N GLU A 88 -22.60 -1.99 -2.08
CA GLU A 88 -23.24 -2.68 -3.21
C GLU A 88 -22.84 -4.16 -3.23
N MET A 89 -21.54 -4.45 -3.15
CA MET A 89 -21.03 -5.83 -3.18
C MET A 89 -21.08 -6.54 -1.82
N LYS A 90 -21.38 -5.81 -0.73
CA LYS A 90 -21.51 -6.35 0.63
C LYS A 90 -20.25 -7.07 1.13
N LEU A 91 -19.07 -6.61 0.71
CA LEU A 91 -17.80 -7.15 1.18
C LEU A 91 -17.42 -6.52 2.53
N ASP A 92 -16.90 -7.34 3.45
CA ASP A 92 -16.54 -6.94 4.80
C ASP A 92 -15.16 -6.26 4.83
N PHE A 93 -15.11 -5.04 4.30
CA PHE A 93 -13.95 -4.16 4.38
C PHE A 93 -14.25 -2.97 5.31
N LYS A 94 -13.23 -2.55 6.06
CA LYS A 94 -13.30 -1.31 6.84
C LYS A 94 -13.14 -0.13 5.87
N ARG A 95 -13.98 0.89 6.01
CA ARG A 95 -13.83 2.16 5.29
C ARG A 95 -12.65 2.95 5.83
N ASP A 96 -11.96 3.62 4.93
CA ASP A 96 -10.86 4.54 5.24
C ASP A 96 -11.35 5.99 5.41
#